data_AF-A0A0C3BD99-F1
#
_entry.id   AF-A0A0C3BD99-F1
#
_cell.length_a   1.000
_cell.length_b   1.000
_cell.length_c   1.000
_cell.angle_alpha   90.00
_cell.angle_beta   90.00
_cell.angle_gamma   90.00
#
_symmetry.space_group_name_H-M   'P 1'
#
loop_
_entity.id
_entity.type
_entity.pdbx_description
1 polymer ?
#
loop_
_entity_poly.entity_id
_entity_poly.type
_entity_poly.pdbx_seq_one_letter_code
_entity_poly.pdbx_strand_id
1 'polypeptide(L)'
;MNRTSVAVDTASQYSRAIHGWAYVVLAVWSLMLFIFTIARLIYTLSPRTDRFLNNGAPFYESSVMELVVCALLGLAFSGVMIFVLRSRNTLGFVSKNGFEVGVLIVQWFLWVGGAGSATTIWPNLNFCVRFSTCRVLQAMMAWAWLGWITISFLLGASLFFAIKTGRWNAQIPISWELKNPSPPEFTIDGEERGIRPQMGMREGSGKARATDDADIDRDNYEFERWKRAVTWLQQENPDFGKELKDSRNVPSTSA
;
A
#
# COMPACT_ATOMS: atom_id res chain seq x y z
N MET A 1 -27.10 8.66 19.83
CA MET A 1 -26.18 8.64 18.65
C MET A 1 -25.20 9.79 18.79
N ASN A 2 -23.90 9.48 18.91
CA ASN A 2 -22.84 10.44 19.19
C ASN A 2 -22.42 11.18 17.91
N ARG A 3 -22.50 12.51 17.88
CA ARG A 3 -22.03 13.33 16.73
C ARG A 3 -20.54 13.11 16.40
N THR A 4 -19.75 12.63 17.37
CA THR A 4 -18.33 12.37 17.20
C THR A 4 -18.03 11.18 16.28
N SER A 5 -18.90 10.17 16.19
CA SER A 5 -18.65 9.02 15.30
C SER A 5 -18.78 9.39 13.83
N VAL A 6 -19.76 10.23 13.49
CA VAL A 6 -20.04 10.64 12.09
C VAL A 6 -18.90 11.49 11.50
N ALA A 7 -18.24 12.31 12.32
CA ALA A 7 -17.14 13.17 11.87
C ALA A 7 -15.86 12.37 11.53
N VAL A 8 -15.59 11.27 12.24
CA VAL A 8 -14.37 10.46 12.02
C VAL A 8 -14.47 9.65 10.72
N ASP A 9 -15.65 9.12 10.41
CA ASP A 9 -15.87 8.30 9.21
C ASP A 9 -15.67 9.10 7.91
N THR A 10 -16.10 10.37 7.91
CA THR A 10 -15.96 11.25 6.74
C THR A 10 -14.50 11.59 6.43
N ALA A 11 -13.69 11.94 7.45
CA ALA A 11 -12.28 12.26 7.28
C ALA A 11 -11.46 11.09 6.70
N SER A 12 -11.71 9.86 7.17
CA SER A 12 -11.06 8.64 6.64
C SER A 12 -11.42 8.41 5.16
N GLN A 13 -12.70 8.60 4.81
CA GLN A 13 -13.17 8.42 3.43
C GLN A 13 -12.48 9.39 2.47
N TYR A 14 -12.32 10.66 2.84
CA TYR A 14 -11.63 11.66 2.01
C TYR A 14 -10.15 11.32 1.79
N SER A 15 -9.42 10.87 2.82
CA SER A 15 -8.01 10.51 2.69
C SER A 15 -7.80 9.38 1.66
N ARG A 16 -8.66 8.36 1.69
CA ARG A 16 -8.63 7.25 0.73
C ARG A 16 -8.92 7.69 -0.69
N ALA A 17 -9.90 8.57 -0.86
CA ALA A 17 -10.25 9.12 -2.16
C ALA A 17 -9.07 9.94 -2.73
N ILE A 18 -8.47 10.82 -1.92
CA ILE A 18 -7.34 11.67 -2.34
C ILE A 18 -6.14 10.81 -2.78
N HIS A 19 -5.78 9.78 -2.00
CA HIS A 19 -4.71 8.85 -2.39
C HIS A 19 -5.02 8.12 -3.69
N GLY A 20 -6.23 7.57 -3.82
CA GLY A 20 -6.66 6.90 -5.04
C GLY A 20 -6.59 7.81 -6.27
N TRP A 21 -7.07 9.05 -6.16
CA TRP A 21 -6.98 10.04 -7.23
C TRP A 21 -5.54 10.41 -7.58
N ALA A 22 -4.67 10.57 -6.59
CA ALA A 22 -3.25 10.84 -6.82
C ALA A 22 -2.56 9.72 -7.60
N TYR A 23 -2.90 8.44 -7.35
CA TYR A 23 -2.39 7.31 -8.15
C TYR A 23 -2.93 7.32 -9.59
N VAL A 24 -4.19 7.67 -9.81
CA VAL A 24 -4.77 7.80 -11.17
C VAL A 24 -4.06 8.94 -11.93
N VAL A 25 -3.85 10.07 -11.28
CA VAL A 25 -3.13 11.21 -11.85
C VAL A 25 -1.69 10.82 -12.20
N LEU A 26 -1.00 10.10 -11.31
CA LEU A 26 0.34 9.57 -11.58
C LEU A 26 0.36 8.60 -12.78
N ALA A 27 -0.65 7.75 -12.92
CA ALA A 27 -0.78 6.84 -14.06
C ALA A 27 -0.93 7.60 -15.38
N VAL A 28 -1.74 8.67 -15.40
CA VAL A 28 -1.92 9.53 -16.57
C VAL A 28 -0.63 10.26 -16.94
N TRP A 29 0.09 10.82 -15.96
CA TRP A 29 1.40 11.46 -16.20
C TRP A 29 2.42 10.47 -16.74
N SER A 30 2.47 9.26 -16.17
CA SER A 30 3.36 8.19 -16.62
C SER A 30 3.03 7.74 -18.04
N LEU A 31 1.74 7.60 -18.38
CA LEU A 31 1.30 7.25 -19.73
C LEU A 31 1.65 8.33 -20.76
N MET A 32 1.41 9.60 -20.43
CA MET A 32 1.78 10.72 -21.31
C MET A 32 3.30 10.78 -21.52
N LEU A 33 4.08 10.66 -20.44
CA LEU A 33 5.54 10.59 -20.50
C LEU A 33 6.01 9.44 -21.39
N PHE A 34 5.39 8.26 -21.26
CA PHE A 34 5.70 7.08 -22.08
C PHE A 34 5.43 7.32 -23.57
N ILE A 35 4.28 7.93 -23.92
CA ILE A 35 3.94 8.25 -25.32
C ILE A 35 4.95 9.23 -25.91
N PHE A 36 5.31 10.30 -25.19
CA PHE A 36 6.25 11.30 -25.69
C PHE A 36 7.70 10.78 -25.79
N THR A 37 8.13 9.95 -24.83
CA THR A 37 9.46 9.32 -24.87
C THR A 37 9.58 8.33 -26.03
N ILE A 38 8.55 7.52 -26.30
CA ILE A 38 8.52 6.66 -27.50
C ILE A 38 8.54 7.50 -28.77
N ALA A 39 7.72 8.54 -28.87
CA ALA A 39 7.70 9.41 -30.04
C ALA A 39 9.08 10.03 -30.30
N ARG A 40 9.79 10.44 -29.24
CA ARG A 40 11.17 10.92 -29.33
C ARG A 40 12.12 9.81 -29.78
N LEU A 41 11.98 8.60 -29.24
CA LEU A 41 12.84 7.46 -29.59
C LEU A 41 12.71 7.05 -31.06
N ILE A 42 11.48 6.99 -31.56
CA ILE A 42 11.21 6.71 -32.98
C ILE A 42 11.86 7.77 -33.86
N TYR A 43 11.78 9.04 -33.45
CA TYR A 43 12.38 10.15 -34.16
C TYR A 43 13.91 10.11 -34.17
N THR A 44 14.57 9.67 -33.09
CA THR A 44 16.04 9.59 -33.00
C THR A 44 16.62 8.34 -33.68
N LEU A 45 15.86 7.24 -33.70
CA LEU A 45 16.27 5.98 -34.32
C LEU A 45 15.98 5.91 -35.83
N SER A 46 15.02 6.70 -36.33
CA SER A 46 14.70 6.72 -37.76
C SER A 46 15.82 7.37 -38.56
N PRO A 47 16.34 6.72 -39.62
CA PRO A 47 17.34 7.31 -40.48
C PRO A 47 16.79 8.58 -41.15
N ARG A 48 17.61 9.63 -41.19
CA ARG A 48 17.18 10.95 -41.66
C ARG A 48 17.92 11.36 -42.92
N THR A 49 17.14 11.95 -43.84
CA THR A 49 17.65 12.66 -45.01
C THR A 49 18.29 14.00 -44.67
N ASP A 50 18.00 14.53 -43.48
CA ASP A 50 18.38 15.89 -43.07
C ASP A 50 19.78 15.86 -42.44
N ARG A 51 20.79 16.46 -43.09
CA ARG A 51 22.19 16.47 -42.61
C ARG A 51 22.44 17.33 -41.35
N PHE A 52 21.46 18.09 -40.89
CA PHE A 52 21.65 19.14 -39.87
C PHE A 52 21.86 18.61 -38.44
N LEU A 53 21.50 17.36 -38.15
CA LEU A 53 21.65 16.76 -36.81
C LEU A 53 22.44 15.45 -36.94
N ASN A 54 23.63 15.40 -36.33
CA ASN A 54 24.53 14.24 -36.32
C ASN A 54 24.83 13.62 -37.71
N ASN A 55 25.01 14.45 -38.75
CA ASN A 55 25.22 14.00 -40.14
C ASN A 55 24.16 12.99 -40.65
N GLY A 56 22.96 13.01 -40.10
CA GLY A 56 21.88 12.06 -40.46
C GLY A 56 22.07 10.65 -39.87
N ALA A 57 23.11 10.41 -39.07
CA ALA A 57 23.32 9.13 -38.41
C ALA A 57 22.40 8.99 -37.19
N PRO A 58 21.76 7.82 -37.00
CA PRO A 58 20.96 7.56 -35.81
C PRO A 58 21.83 7.65 -34.55
N PHE A 59 21.29 8.23 -33.48
CA PHE A 59 21.98 8.35 -32.20
C PHE A 59 21.04 7.98 -31.05
N TYR A 60 21.63 7.42 -30.00
CA TYR A 60 20.92 6.94 -28.83
C TYR A 60 21.06 7.94 -27.68
N GLU A 61 19.93 8.43 -27.16
CA GLU A 61 19.88 9.34 -26.02
C GLU A 61 19.61 8.55 -24.73
N SER A 62 20.63 8.33 -23.91
CA SER A 62 20.52 7.54 -22.67
C SER A 62 19.48 8.08 -21.69
N SER A 63 19.34 9.41 -21.60
CA SER A 63 18.36 10.07 -20.72
C SER A 63 16.90 9.78 -21.11
N VAL A 64 16.61 9.65 -22.41
CA VAL A 64 15.26 9.30 -22.88
C VAL A 64 14.89 7.89 -22.43
N MET A 65 15.85 6.96 -22.46
CA MET A 65 15.62 5.57 -22.08
C MET A 65 15.48 5.39 -20.57
N GLU A 66 16.19 6.20 -19.78
CA GLU A 66 15.94 6.32 -18.34
C GLU A 66 14.49 6.75 -18.08
N LEU A 67 13.99 7.79 -18.75
CA LEU A 67 12.60 8.25 -18.62
C LEU A 67 11.57 7.20 -19.07
N VAL A 68 11.85 6.40 -20.11
CA VAL A 68 10.99 5.27 -20.52
C VAL A 68 10.84 4.26 -19.39
N VAL A 69 11.96 3.88 -18.75
CA VAL A 69 11.94 2.94 -17.62
C VAL A 69 11.18 3.54 -16.45
N CYS A 70 11.40 4.82 -16.13
CA CYS A 70 10.67 5.53 -15.08
C CYS A 70 9.14 5.56 -15.34
N ALA A 71 8.73 5.79 -16.59
CA ALA A 71 7.33 5.81 -16.99
C ALA A 71 6.68 4.43 -16.87
N LEU A 72 7.37 3.37 -17.33
CA LEU A 72 6.88 2.00 -17.24
C LEU A 72 6.72 1.53 -15.79
N LEU A 73 7.74 1.78 -14.95
CA LEU A 73 7.67 1.46 -13.53
C LEU A 73 6.57 2.25 -12.82
N GLY A 74 6.37 3.53 -13.20
CA GLY A 74 5.30 4.38 -12.67
C GLY A 74 3.91 3.87 -13.04
N LEU A 75 3.73 3.44 -14.28
CA LEU A 75 2.48 2.88 -14.78
C LEU A 75 2.18 1.52 -14.12
N ALA A 76 3.17 0.63 -14.03
CA ALA A 76 3.03 -0.66 -13.37
C ALA A 76 2.69 -0.49 -11.88
N PHE A 77 3.42 0.36 -11.16
CA PHE A 77 3.22 0.61 -9.74
C PHE A 77 1.86 1.26 -9.45
N SER A 78 1.49 2.30 -10.19
CA SER A 78 0.17 2.94 -10.04
C SER A 78 -0.97 1.97 -10.33
N GLY A 79 -0.84 1.12 -11.36
CA GLY A 79 -1.80 0.06 -11.66
C GLY A 79 -1.95 -0.96 -10.52
N VAL A 80 -0.84 -1.43 -9.95
CA VAL A 80 -0.84 -2.34 -8.78
C VAL A 80 -1.50 -1.66 -7.58
N MET A 81 -1.19 -0.40 -7.29
CA MET A 81 -1.77 0.31 -6.14
C MET A 81 -3.27 0.57 -6.31
N ILE A 82 -3.72 0.96 -7.51
CA ILE A 82 -5.15 1.09 -7.82
C ILE A 82 -5.86 -0.26 -7.66
N PHE A 83 -5.24 -1.36 -8.12
CA PHE A 83 -5.77 -2.70 -7.96
C PHE A 83 -5.88 -3.10 -6.48
N VAL A 84 -4.84 -2.87 -5.67
CA VAL A 84 -4.84 -3.15 -4.22
C VAL A 84 -5.93 -2.32 -3.51
N LEU A 85 -6.07 -1.04 -3.84
CA LEU A 85 -7.10 -0.16 -3.28
C LEU A 85 -8.51 -0.62 -3.64
N ARG A 86 -8.72 -1.11 -4.87
CA ARG A 86 -10.02 -1.60 -5.33
C ARG A 86 -10.34 -3.00 -4.77
N SER A 87 -9.35 -3.88 -4.71
CA SER A 87 -9.58 -5.31 -4.47
C SER A 87 -10.01 -5.61 -3.03
N ARG A 88 -9.83 -4.70 -2.06
CA ARG A 88 -9.96 -4.96 -0.60
C ARG A 88 -9.20 -6.19 -0.08
N ASN A 89 -8.51 -6.92 -0.95
CA ASN A 89 -7.80 -8.14 -0.65
C ASN A 89 -6.44 -7.79 -0.06
N THR A 90 -6.12 -8.48 1.01
CA THR A 90 -4.86 -8.35 1.74
C THR A 90 -3.78 -9.15 1.02
N LEU A 91 -3.31 -8.63 -0.12
CA LEU A 91 -2.08 -9.12 -0.75
C LEU A 91 -0.92 -8.84 0.20
N GLY A 92 -0.58 -9.83 1.04
CA GLY A 92 0.06 -9.63 2.34
C GLY A 92 1.33 -8.77 2.36
N PHE A 93 2.20 -8.88 1.36
CA PHE A 93 3.44 -8.08 1.31
C PHE A 93 3.24 -6.71 0.64
N VAL A 94 2.48 -6.66 -0.46
CA VAL A 94 2.28 -5.47 -1.29
C VAL A 94 1.41 -4.43 -0.56
N SER A 95 0.53 -4.87 0.34
CA SER A 95 -0.37 -3.97 1.07
C SER A 95 0.27 -3.29 2.29
N LYS A 96 1.57 -3.46 2.55
CA LYS A 96 2.24 -2.88 3.73
C LYS A 96 2.66 -1.44 3.46
N ASN A 97 2.45 -0.55 4.44
CA ASN A 97 2.87 0.85 4.34
C ASN A 97 4.36 1.01 4.03
N GLY A 98 5.22 0.17 4.63
CA GLY A 98 6.66 0.19 4.35
C GLY A 98 7.03 -0.16 2.90
N PHE A 99 6.26 -1.05 2.26
CA PHE A 99 6.47 -1.39 0.85
C PHE A 99 6.11 -0.22 -0.06
N GLU A 100 4.95 0.41 0.18
CA GLU A 100 4.52 1.60 -0.56
C GLU A 100 5.56 2.73 -0.46
N VAL A 101 5.99 3.08 0.75
CA VAL A 101 7.01 4.12 0.97
C VAL A 101 8.34 3.75 0.31
N GLY A 102 8.78 2.49 0.43
CA GLY A 102 10.03 2.03 -0.19
C GLY A 102 10.02 2.17 -1.71
N VAL A 103 8.94 1.72 -2.36
CA VAL A 103 8.80 1.84 -3.81
C VAL A 103 8.67 3.31 -4.23
N LEU A 104 7.92 4.13 -3.49
CA LEU A 104 7.81 5.57 -3.75
C LEU A 104 9.16 6.29 -3.64
N ILE A 105 10.04 5.93 -2.70
CA ILE A 105 11.40 6.50 -2.59
C ILE A 105 12.24 6.13 -3.81
N VAL A 106 12.26 4.85 -4.21
CA VAL A 106 13.01 4.41 -5.39
C VAL A 106 12.51 5.15 -6.64
N GLN A 107 11.18 5.21 -6.81
CA GLN A 107 10.54 5.92 -7.90
C GLN A 107 10.86 7.43 -7.86
N TRP A 108 10.92 8.04 -6.69
CA TRP A 108 11.27 9.45 -6.51
C TRP A 108 12.67 9.75 -7.04
N PHE A 109 13.68 8.94 -6.68
CA PHE A 109 15.05 9.11 -7.16
C PHE A 109 15.17 8.88 -8.67
N LEU A 110 14.50 7.85 -9.20
CA LEU A 110 14.49 7.58 -10.65
C LEU A 110 13.89 8.73 -11.45
N TRP A 111 12.81 9.35 -10.96
CA TRP A 111 12.18 10.50 -11.62
C TRP A 111 13.04 11.77 -11.55
N VAL A 112 13.67 12.06 -10.40
CA VAL A 112 14.62 13.17 -10.29
C VAL A 112 15.84 12.95 -11.18
N GLY A 113 16.38 11.73 -11.20
CA GLY A 113 17.53 11.36 -12.03
C GLY A 113 17.24 11.59 -13.50
N GLY A 114 16.16 11.01 -14.02
CA GLY A 114 15.75 11.17 -15.42
C GLY A 114 15.38 12.60 -15.79
N ALA A 115 14.67 13.34 -14.94
CA ALA A 115 14.32 14.74 -15.21
C ALA A 115 15.56 15.65 -15.14
N GLY A 116 16.45 15.41 -14.17
CA GLY A 116 17.69 16.15 -13.99
C GLY A 116 18.68 15.92 -15.13
N SER A 117 18.91 14.66 -15.51
CA SER A 117 19.79 14.29 -16.63
C SER A 117 19.27 14.84 -17.97
N ALA A 118 17.96 14.85 -18.18
CA ALA A 118 17.36 15.54 -19.32
C ALA A 118 17.60 17.07 -19.28
N THR A 119 17.47 17.70 -18.11
CA THR A 119 17.56 19.17 -17.98
C THR A 119 18.98 19.68 -18.25
N THR A 120 20.01 18.91 -17.89
CA THR A 120 21.41 19.28 -18.14
C THR A 120 21.79 19.22 -19.63
N ILE A 121 21.21 18.28 -20.38
CA ILE A 121 21.45 18.14 -21.83
C ILE A 121 20.72 19.24 -22.61
N TRP A 122 19.54 19.66 -22.14
CA TRP A 122 18.69 20.64 -22.82
C TRP A 122 18.33 21.83 -21.91
N PRO A 123 19.27 22.72 -21.57
CA PRO A 123 19.03 23.77 -20.56
C PRO A 123 18.13 24.92 -21.05
N ASN A 124 18.08 25.19 -22.36
CA ASN A 124 17.39 26.35 -22.92
C ASN A 124 16.44 25.97 -24.07
N LEU A 125 15.23 25.50 -23.74
CA LEU A 125 14.22 25.15 -24.75
C LEU A 125 13.47 26.35 -25.35
N ASN A 126 13.56 27.53 -24.73
CA ASN A 126 12.82 28.73 -25.17
C ASN A 126 13.16 29.17 -26.60
N PHE A 127 14.36 28.88 -27.09
CA PHE A 127 14.77 29.27 -28.44
C PHE A 127 14.17 28.37 -29.54
N CYS A 128 13.68 27.17 -29.19
CA CYS A 128 13.36 26.13 -30.16
C CYS A 128 11.85 25.93 -30.41
N VAL A 129 11.00 26.86 -29.98
CA VAL A 129 9.52 26.75 -30.10
C VAL A 129 9.03 26.61 -31.57
N ARG A 130 9.85 27.02 -32.54
CA ARG A 130 9.54 26.95 -33.97
C ARG A 130 9.57 25.53 -34.54
N PHE A 131 10.33 24.61 -33.94
CA PHE A 131 10.46 23.24 -34.44
C PHE A 131 9.54 22.28 -33.67
N SER A 132 8.80 21.45 -34.39
CA SER A 132 7.85 20.47 -33.80
C SER A 132 8.53 19.54 -32.79
N THR A 133 9.76 19.12 -33.08
CA THR A 133 10.57 18.24 -32.23
C THR A 133 10.85 18.83 -30.85
N CYS A 134 11.13 20.13 -30.78
CA CYS A 134 11.43 20.78 -29.51
C CYS A 134 10.20 20.92 -28.63
N ARG A 135 8.99 21.03 -29.22
CA ARG A 135 7.73 21.02 -28.46
C ARG A 135 7.50 19.68 -27.77
N VAL A 136 7.83 18.58 -28.44
CA VAL A 136 7.76 17.22 -27.86
C VAL A 136 8.73 17.08 -26.68
N LEU A 137 9.95 17.59 -26.82
CA LEU A 137 10.96 17.58 -25.75
C LEU A 137 10.51 18.41 -24.54
N GLN A 138 9.93 19.58 -24.78
CA GLN A 138 9.40 20.44 -23.72
C GLN A 138 8.22 19.79 -23.00
N ALA A 139 7.31 19.17 -23.75
CA ALA A 139 6.20 18.41 -23.17
C ALA A 139 6.72 17.25 -22.30
N MET A 140 7.66 16.45 -22.83
CA MET A 140 8.28 15.34 -22.10
C MET A 140 8.89 15.81 -20.77
N MET A 141 9.65 16.92 -20.78
CA MET A 141 10.24 17.48 -19.57
C MET A 141 9.19 17.99 -18.58
N ALA A 142 8.15 18.67 -19.06
CA ALA A 142 7.06 19.13 -18.21
C ALA A 142 6.35 17.97 -17.51
N TRP A 143 6.03 16.89 -18.24
CA TRP A 143 5.40 15.70 -17.67
C TRP A 143 6.30 14.97 -16.69
N ALA A 144 7.62 14.92 -16.94
CA ALA A 144 8.59 14.36 -16.01
C ALA A 144 8.58 15.12 -14.68
N TRP A 145 8.64 16.46 -14.71
CA TRP A 145 8.59 17.27 -13.49
C TRP A 145 7.23 17.17 -12.77
N LEU A 146 6.11 17.14 -13.50
CA LEU A 146 4.78 16.98 -12.90
C LEU A 146 4.60 15.63 -12.20
N GLY A 147 5.10 14.54 -12.80
CA GLY A 147 5.06 13.24 -12.14
C GLY A 147 5.96 13.18 -10.91
N TRP A 148 7.14 13.83 -10.93
CA TRP A 148 7.99 13.95 -9.73
C TRP A 148 7.30 14.70 -8.59
N ILE A 149 6.62 15.82 -8.87
CA ILE A 149 5.84 16.57 -7.86
C ILE A 149 4.73 15.69 -7.29
N THR A 150 4.03 14.94 -8.15
CA THR A 150 2.95 14.03 -7.74
C THR A 150 3.48 12.90 -6.85
N ILE A 151 4.62 12.30 -7.19
CA ILE A 151 5.30 11.29 -6.36
C ILE A 151 5.73 11.89 -5.03
N SER A 152 6.25 13.13 -5.02
CA SER A 152 6.65 13.82 -3.78
C SER A 152 5.47 14.04 -2.84
N PHE A 153 4.29 14.40 -3.38
CA PHE A 153 3.06 14.52 -2.63
C PHE A 153 2.62 13.17 -2.04
N LEU A 154 2.59 12.11 -2.85
CA LEU A 154 2.26 10.75 -2.41
C LEU A 154 3.23 10.27 -1.33
N LEU A 155 4.53 10.42 -1.55
CA LEU A 155 5.57 10.04 -0.60
C LEU A 155 5.43 10.79 0.73
N GLY A 156 5.21 12.11 0.68
CA GLY A 156 5.00 12.92 1.88
C GLY A 156 3.76 12.51 2.65
N ALA A 157 2.65 12.24 1.96
CA ALA A 157 1.42 11.76 2.58
C ALA A 157 1.64 10.38 3.23
N SER A 158 2.12 9.38 2.48
CA SER A 158 2.33 8.01 3.01
C SER A 158 3.34 7.99 4.16
N LEU A 159 4.40 8.81 4.08
CA LEU A 159 5.39 8.95 5.15
C LEU A 159 4.79 9.60 6.40
N PHE A 160 3.98 10.66 6.25
CA PHE A 160 3.31 11.31 7.37
C PHE A 160 2.41 10.34 8.13
N PHE A 161 1.62 9.52 7.42
CA PHE A 161 0.76 8.51 8.04
C PHE A 161 1.55 7.38 8.70
N ALA A 162 2.64 6.91 8.06
CA ALA A 162 3.52 5.90 8.64
C ALA A 162 4.19 6.38 9.95
N ILE A 163 4.66 7.63 9.98
CA ILE A 163 5.27 8.23 11.18
C ILE A 163 4.24 8.45 12.29
N LYS A 164 3.06 9.01 11.97
CA LYS A 164 2.03 9.29 12.96
C LYS A 164 1.46 8.04 13.61
N THR A 165 1.34 6.95 12.86
CA THR A 165 0.83 5.68 13.39
C THR A 165 1.93 4.81 13.99
N GLY A 166 3.18 4.97 13.57
CA GLY A 166 4.30 4.09 13.96
C GLY A 166 4.19 2.66 13.39
N ARG A 167 3.20 2.37 12.54
CA ARG A 167 2.88 1.01 12.06
C ARG A 167 3.33 0.81 10.62
N TRP A 168 4.63 0.61 10.41
CA TRP A 168 5.22 0.35 9.08
C TRP A 168 4.75 -0.96 8.43
N ASN A 169 4.41 -1.96 9.25
CA ASN A 169 3.93 -3.26 8.81
C ASN A 169 2.41 -3.38 8.77
N ALA A 170 1.67 -2.32 9.13
CA ALA A 170 0.22 -2.34 9.02
C ALA A 170 -0.19 -2.30 7.55
N GLN A 171 -1.34 -2.93 7.29
CA GLN A 171 -1.96 -2.89 5.99
C GLN A 171 -2.51 -1.48 5.75
N ILE A 172 -2.29 -0.96 4.54
CA ILE A 172 -2.75 0.34 4.08
C ILE A 172 -4.20 0.55 4.52
N PRO A 173 -5.23 -0.22 4.07
CA PRO A 173 -6.63 0.09 4.36
C PRO A 173 -6.95 0.25 5.85
N ILE A 174 -6.35 -0.60 6.69
CA ILE A 174 -6.56 -0.62 8.14
C ILE A 174 -5.88 0.58 8.81
N SER A 175 -4.71 0.99 8.31
CA SER A 175 -3.96 2.11 8.89
C SER A 175 -4.60 3.49 8.70
N TRP A 176 -5.48 3.66 7.70
CA TRP A 176 -6.22 4.90 7.45
C TRP A 176 -7.50 5.03 8.27
N GLU A 177 -7.95 3.93 8.89
CA GLU A 177 -9.01 3.99 9.87
C GLU A 177 -8.41 4.55 11.15
N LEU A 178 -8.51 5.87 11.33
CA LEU A 178 -8.35 6.58 12.61
C LEU A 178 -9.45 6.14 13.59
N LYS A 179 -9.69 4.83 13.72
CA LYS A 179 -10.53 4.29 14.76
C LYS A 179 -9.70 4.40 16.03
N ASN A 180 -10.26 5.11 17.02
CA ASN A 180 -9.67 5.31 18.33
C ASN A 180 -8.87 4.07 18.74
N PRO A 181 -7.62 4.22 19.26
CA PRO A 181 -6.83 3.09 19.69
C PRO A 181 -7.76 2.18 20.46
N SER A 182 -7.97 0.97 19.95
CA SER A 182 -8.65 -0.06 20.73
C SER A 182 -7.96 -0.02 22.09
N PRO A 183 -8.72 0.21 23.19
CA PRO A 183 -8.13 0.30 24.52
C PRO A 183 -7.15 -0.85 24.62
N PRO A 184 -5.87 -0.57 25.00
CA PRO A 184 -4.74 -1.45 24.76
C PRO A 184 -5.23 -2.86 24.93
N GLU A 185 -5.29 -3.60 23.81
CA GLU A 185 -5.72 -4.99 23.84
C GLU A 185 -4.84 -5.57 24.92
N PHE A 186 -5.48 -5.93 26.04
CA PHE A 186 -4.81 -6.43 27.21
C PHE A 186 -4.26 -7.77 26.74
N THR A 187 -3.09 -7.67 26.10
CA THR A 187 -2.13 -8.72 25.99
C THR A 187 -1.95 -9.06 27.45
N ILE A 188 -2.64 -10.14 27.85
CA ILE A 188 -2.16 -10.99 28.90
C ILE A 188 -0.83 -11.52 28.34
N ASP A 189 0.16 -10.63 28.26
CA ASP A 189 1.55 -11.00 28.33
C ASP A 189 1.60 -11.65 29.69
N GLY A 190 1.42 -12.97 29.66
CA GLY A 190 1.43 -13.81 30.80
C GLY A 190 2.70 -13.52 31.56
N GLU A 191 2.55 -12.71 32.60
CA GLU A 191 3.29 -12.85 33.83
C GLU A 191 2.89 -14.18 34.49
N GLU A 192 3.03 -15.29 33.76
CA GLU A 192 3.28 -16.62 34.31
C GLU A 192 4.79 -16.78 34.47
N ARG A 193 5.42 -15.84 35.18
CA ARG A 193 6.74 -16.06 35.79
C ARG A 193 6.56 -16.35 37.27
N GLY A 194 6.18 -17.59 37.54
CA GLY A 194 6.05 -18.20 38.87
C GLY A 194 4.76 -19.01 38.89
N ILE A 195 4.74 -20.32 38.67
CA ILE A 195 5.43 -21.34 39.46
C ILE A 195 5.64 -22.55 38.54
N ARG A 196 6.89 -22.90 38.20
CA ARG A 196 7.19 -24.27 37.78
C ARG A 196 7.23 -25.13 39.03
N PRO A 197 6.33 -26.09 39.24
CA PRO A 197 6.66 -27.22 40.09
C PRO A 197 7.82 -27.96 39.43
N GLN A 198 8.91 -28.16 40.18
CA GLN A 198 9.93 -29.14 39.81
C GLN A 198 9.24 -30.51 39.72
N MET A 199 8.96 -30.98 38.51
CA MET A 199 8.79 -32.42 38.29
C MET A 199 10.09 -32.95 37.73
N GLY A 200 10.69 -33.83 38.54
CA GLY A 200 11.94 -34.49 38.28
C GLY A 200 11.92 -35.30 36.99
N MET A 201 13.16 -35.48 36.52
CA MET A 201 13.61 -36.37 35.46
C MET A 201 12.65 -37.51 35.08
N ARG A 202 12.41 -37.63 33.77
CA ARG A 202 12.50 -38.95 33.16
C ARG A 202 13.06 -38.84 31.75
N GLU A 203 14.33 -39.22 31.65
CA GLU A 203 15.08 -39.42 30.42
C GLU A 203 14.41 -40.56 29.63
N GLY A 204 13.89 -40.22 28.45
CA GLY A 204 13.12 -41.13 27.60
C GLY A 204 13.40 -40.84 26.14
N SER A 205 14.49 -41.42 25.66
CA SER A 205 14.83 -41.59 24.24
C SER A 205 13.66 -42.21 23.48
N GLY A 206 13.22 -41.61 22.37
CA GLY A 206 12.29 -42.29 21.47
C GLY A 206 11.55 -41.45 20.44
N LYS A 207 12.15 -41.40 19.24
CA LYS A 207 11.49 -41.39 17.91
C LYS A 207 10.53 -40.26 17.54
N ALA A 208 10.98 -39.55 16.50
CA ALA A 208 10.18 -38.75 15.58
C ALA A 208 8.89 -39.47 15.15
N ARG A 209 7.77 -38.76 15.27
CA ARG A 209 6.57 -38.99 14.45
C ARG A 209 6.04 -37.63 14.02
N ALA A 210 6.18 -37.38 12.72
CA ALA A 210 5.64 -36.23 12.05
C ALA A 210 4.15 -36.44 11.74
N THR A 211 3.46 -35.31 11.55
CA THR A 211 2.18 -35.10 10.83
C THR A 211 0.93 -35.74 11.44
N ASP A 212 0.08 -34.91 12.07
CA ASP A 212 -1.40 -34.88 11.89
C ASP A 212 -2.21 -34.10 12.98
N ASP A 213 -1.62 -33.16 13.74
CA ASP A 213 -2.32 -32.51 14.88
C ASP A 213 -2.70 -31.02 14.69
N ALA A 214 -2.73 -30.49 13.46
CA ALA A 214 -3.04 -29.07 13.26
C ALA A 214 -4.54 -28.70 13.23
N ASP A 215 -5.45 -29.68 13.22
CA ASP A 215 -6.90 -29.42 13.07
C ASP A 215 -7.69 -29.49 14.40
N ILE A 216 -7.09 -30.03 15.47
CA ILE A 216 -7.76 -30.19 16.78
C ILE A 216 -7.78 -28.88 17.60
N ASP A 217 -6.94 -27.89 17.26
CA ASP A 217 -6.79 -26.68 18.08
C ASP A 217 -7.73 -25.53 17.68
N ARG A 218 -8.37 -25.62 16.51
CA ARG A 218 -9.26 -24.55 16.03
C ARG A 218 -10.60 -24.52 16.77
N ASP A 219 -11.14 -25.69 17.11
CA ASP A 219 -12.42 -25.80 17.80
C ASP A 219 -12.31 -25.38 19.28
N ASN A 220 -11.16 -25.64 19.91
CA ASN A 220 -10.88 -25.16 21.26
C ASN A 220 -10.71 -23.63 21.31
N TYR A 221 -10.13 -23.02 20.27
CA TYR A 221 -10.00 -21.57 20.19
C TYR A 221 -11.36 -20.87 20.07
N GLU A 222 -12.27 -21.38 19.23
CA GLU A 222 -13.63 -20.84 19.09
C GLU A 222 -14.44 -21.00 20.38
N PHE A 223 -14.31 -22.13 21.09
CA PHE A 223 -14.99 -22.36 22.37
C PHE A 223 -14.53 -21.40 23.47
N GLU A 224 -13.22 -21.20 23.63
CA GLU A 224 -12.67 -20.27 24.62
C GLU A 224 -12.93 -18.79 24.29
N ARG A 225 -13.12 -18.46 23.01
CA ARG A 225 -13.58 -17.14 22.58
C ARG A 225 -15.02 -16.89 22.97
N TRP A 226 -15.91 -17.86 22.74
CA TRP A 226 -17.32 -17.78 23.12
C TRP A 226 -17.52 -17.68 24.63
N LYS A 227 -16.77 -18.48 25.40
CA LYS A 227 -16.86 -18.48 26.87
C LYS A 227 -16.53 -17.11 27.46
N ARG A 228 -15.49 -16.44 26.94
CA ARG A 228 -15.10 -15.07 27.33
C ARG A 228 -16.15 -14.02 26.97
N ALA A 229 -16.71 -14.11 25.77
CA ALA A 229 -17.78 -13.20 25.33
C ALA A 229 -19.03 -13.30 26.22
N VAL A 230 -19.41 -14.52 26.62
CA VAL A 230 -20.54 -14.76 27.52
C VAL A 230 -20.26 -14.18 28.91
N THR A 231 -19.08 -14.43 29.49
CA THR A 231 -18.72 -13.86 30.80
C THR A 231 -18.69 -12.33 30.79
N TRP A 232 -18.26 -11.71 29.69
CA TRP A 232 -18.25 -10.26 29.55
C TRP A 232 -19.68 -9.69 29.50
N LEU A 233 -20.56 -10.28 28.70
CA LEU A 233 -21.98 -9.92 28.65
C LEU A 233 -22.68 -10.07 30.02
N GLN A 234 -22.30 -11.10 30.77
CA GLN A 234 -22.85 -11.37 32.09
C GLN A 234 -22.38 -10.37 33.16
N GLN A 235 -21.22 -9.74 32.93
CA GLN A 235 -20.67 -8.69 33.80
C GLN A 235 -21.28 -7.32 33.51
N GLU A 236 -21.56 -7.02 32.24
CA GLU A 236 -22.15 -5.75 31.82
C GLU A 236 -23.68 -5.72 31.98
N ASN A 237 -24.35 -6.87 31.92
CA ASN A 237 -25.79 -6.99 32.13
C ASN A 237 -26.13 -8.20 33.03
N PRO A 238 -26.21 -8.01 34.37
CA PRO A 238 -26.41 -9.10 35.32
C PRO A 238 -27.76 -9.82 35.17
N ASP A 239 -28.73 -9.22 34.46
CA ASP A 239 -30.04 -9.83 34.19
C ASP A 239 -30.04 -10.75 32.94
N PHE A 240 -29.00 -10.73 32.09
CA PHE A 240 -28.91 -11.55 30.87
C PHE A 240 -28.98 -13.07 31.15
N GLY A 241 -28.50 -13.50 32.32
CA GLY A 241 -28.58 -14.91 32.74
C GLY A 241 -30.00 -15.40 33.05
N LYS A 242 -30.96 -14.51 33.31
CA LYS A 242 -32.35 -14.87 33.62
C LYS A 242 -33.14 -15.21 32.35
N GLU A 243 -32.94 -14.48 31.24
CA GLU A 243 -33.60 -14.76 29.95
C GLU A 243 -33.20 -16.11 29.33
N LEU A 244 -31.94 -16.52 29.50
CA LEU A 244 -31.46 -17.82 29.02
C LEU A 244 -32.03 -19.02 29.80
N LYS A 245 -32.45 -18.81 31.06
CA LYS A 245 -33.15 -19.84 31.84
C LYS A 245 -34.61 -19.97 31.41
N ASP A 246 -35.28 -18.86 31.12
CA ASP A 246 -36.68 -18.91 30.63
C ASP A 246 -36.80 -19.55 29.24
N SER A 247 -35.81 -19.33 28.36
CA SER A 247 -35.79 -19.92 27.02
C SER A 247 -35.61 -21.46 27.01
N ARG A 248 -35.18 -22.05 28.13
CA ARG A 248 -34.95 -23.51 28.26
C ARG A 248 -36.18 -24.28 28.73
N ASN A 249 -37.24 -23.58 29.15
CA ASN A 249 -38.49 -24.15 29.64
C ASN A 249 -39.62 -24.15 28.59
N VAL A 250 -39.29 -24.03 27.29
CA VAL A 250 -40.29 -24.19 26.24
C VAL A 250 -40.74 -25.66 26.19
N PRO A 251 -42.01 -25.99 26.51
CA PRO A 251 -42.48 -27.35 26.49
C PRO A 251 -42.41 -27.89 25.06
N SER A 252 -41.76 -29.03 24.87
CA SER A 252 -41.81 -29.77 23.61
C SER A 252 -43.25 -30.23 23.39
N THR A 253 -44.01 -29.50 22.56
CA THR A 253 -45.30 -29.95 22.07
C THR A 253 -45.08 -31.18 21.19
N SER A 254 -45.30 -32.36 21.78
CA SER A 254 -45.36 -33.65 21.10
C SER A 254 -46.58 -33.69 20.18
N ALA A 255 -46.33 -33.86 18.88
CA ALA A 255 -47.30 -34.31 17.89
C ALA A 255 -47.25 -35.84 17.76
#